data_AF-A0A8T3ZAC0-F1
#
_entry.id   AF-A0A8T3ZAC0-F1
#
_cell.length_a   1.000
_cell.length_b   1.000
_cell.length_c   1.000
_cell.angle_alpha   90.00
_cell.angle_beta   90.00
_cell.angle_gamma   90.00
#
_symmetry.space_group_name_H-M   'P 1'
#
loop_
_entity.id
_entity.type
_entity.pdbx_description
1 polymer ?
#
loop_
_entity_poly.entity_id
_entity_poly.type
_entity_poly.pdbx_seq_one_letter_code
_entity_poly.pdbx_strand_id
1 'polypeptide(L)'
;MAITFRESDRHFLLSLIVATGIIIFWKGIWEGIGSLPIIENPWVDIFIGLVILTFTQAIFKEFDPLGGLEKGALKVIDSVHHHPEKDKFVIRYYDSIQKKEVEFSAKDLRHIEKNTLTVHENGREIFIPIHRVRSIHKNGRAVWRL
;
A
#
# COMPACT_ATOMS: atom_id res chain seq x y z
N MET A 1 -46.04 14.29 -27.58
CA MET A 1 -45.52 12.91 -27.56
C MET A 1 -44.25 12.93 -26.70
N ALA A 2 -44.37 12.59 -25.42
CA ALA A 2 -43.25 12.65 -24.50
C ALA A 2 -42.35 11.42 -24.73
N ILE A 3 -41.11 11.66 -25.13
CA ILE A 3 -40.10 10.62 -25.30
C ILE A 3 -39.65 10.21 -23.89
N THR A 4 -40.22 9.13 -23.35
CA THR A 4 -39.75 8.51 -22.12
C THR A 4 -38.49 7.70 -22.44
N PHE A 5 -37.32 8.30 -22.23
CA PHE A 5 -36.04 7.59 -22.34
C PHE A 5 -35.96 6.48 -21.31
N ARG A 6 -35.52 5.29 -21.73
CA ARG A 6 -35.18 4.20 -20.80
C ARG A 6 -33.99 4.63 -19.96
N GLU A 7 -33.97 4.24 -18.69
CA GLU A 7 -32.91 4.58 -17.74
C GLU A 7 -31.52 4.13 -18.24
N SER A 8 -31.47 3.01 -18.97
CA SER A 8 -30.29 2.53 -19.70
C SER A 8 -29.74 3.54 -20.72
N ASP A 9 -30.61 4.22 -21.47
CA ASP A 9 -30.19 5.16 -22.52
C ASP A 9 -29.62 6.44 -21.89
N ARG A 10 -30.12 6.82 -20.72
CA ARG A 10 -29.60 7.95 -19.95
C ARG A 10 -28.17 7.70 -19.48
N HIS A 11 -27.89 6.50 -18.96
CA HIS A 11 -26.53 6.13 -18.55
C HIS A 11 -25.56 6.05 -19.74
N PHE A 12 -26.03 5.53 -20.89
CA PHE A 12 -25.24 5.47 -22.11
C PHE A 12 -24.93 6.86 -22.69
N LEU A 13 -25.92 7.76 -22.74
CA LEU A 13 -25.71 9.13 -23.20
C LEU A 13 -24.79 9.90 -22.24
N LEU A 14 -24.94 9.70 -20.94
CA LEU A 14 -24.11 10.35 -19.94
C LEU A 14 -22.65 9.86 -20.02
N SER A 15 -22.42 8.56 -20.20
CA SER A 15 -21.06 8.02 -20.38
C SER A 15 -20.42 8.52 -21.69
N LEU A 16 -21.21 8.63 -22.77
CA LEU A 16 -20.75 9.17 -24.05
C LEU A 16 -20.35 10.65 -23.94
N ILE A 17 -21.16 11.46 -23.25
CA ILE A 17 -20.87 12.89 -23.01
C ILE A 17 -19.61 13.03 -22.14
N VAL A 18 -19.50 12.25 -21.07
CA VAL A 18 -18.31 12.28 -20.19
C VAL A 18 -17.06 11.86 -20.96
N ALA A 19 -17.11 10.78 -21.75
CA ALA A 19 -15.99 10.32 -22.55
C ALA A 19 -15.56 11.37 -23.60
N THR A 20 -16.53 11.96 -24.30
CA THR A 20 -16.28 13.02 -25.28
C THR A 20 -15.67 14.26 -24.61
N GLY A 21 -16.19 14.63 -23.43
CA GLY A 21 -15.67 15.74 -22.63
C GLY A 21 -14.23 15.53 -22.20
N ILE A 22 -13.86 14.31 -21.76
CA ILE A 22 -12.48 13.98 -21.39
C ILE A 22 -11.54 14.09 -22.59
N ILE A 23 -11.95 13.58 -23.76
CA ILE A 23 -11.14 13.64 -24.99
C ILE A 23 -10.90 15.09 -25.41
N ILE A 24 -11.96 15.92 -25.43
CA ILE A 24 -11.87 17.33 -25.80
C ILE A 24 -11.04 18.11 -24.78
N PHE A 25 -11.23 17.84 -23.48
CA PHE A 25 -10.46 18.48 -22.41
C PHE A 25 -8.97 18.17 -22.56
N TRP A 26 -8.59 16.91 -22.76
CA TRP A 26 -7.19 16.55 -22.96
C TRP A 26 -6.61 17.14 -24.23
N LYS A 27 -7.35 17.10 -25.35
CA LYS A 27 -6.92 17.73 -26.60
C LYS A 27 -6.69 19.23 -26.43
N GLY A 28 -7.62 19.92 -25.76
CA GLY A 28 -7.52 21.36 -25.48
C GLY A 28 -6.36 21.70 -24.55
N ILE A 29 -6.08 20.86 -23.55
CA ILE A 29 -4.88 20.99 -22.73
C ILE A 29 -3.63 20.88 -23.60
N TRP A 30 -3.51 19.88 -24.47
CA TRP A 30 -2.31 19.70 -25.30
C TRP A 30 -2.12 20.81 -26.35
N GLU A 31 -3.19 21.27 -27.00
CA GLU A 31 -3.13 22.38 -27.95
C GLU A 31 -2.86 23.72 -27.25
N GLY A 32 -3.40 23.92 -26.04
CA GLY A 32 -3.12 25.10 -25.21
C GLY A 32 -1.70 25.11 -24.66
N ILE A 33 -1.20 23.95 -24.23
CA ILE A 33 0.18 23.75 -23.79
C ILE A 33 1.14 24.00 -24.96
N GLY A 34 0.94 23.36 -26.12
CA GLY A 34 1.82 23.50 -27.27
C GLY A 34 1.85 24.89 -27.93
N SER A 35 0.89 25.77 -27.65
CA SER A 35 0.87 27.15 -28.16
C SER A 35 1.48 28.17 -27.19
N LEU A 36 1.85 27.77 -25.98
CA LEU A 36 2.54 28.63 -25.03
C LEU A 36 4.06 28.65 -25.32
N PRO A 37 4.67 29.82 -25.57
CA PRO A 37 6.12 29.95 -25.78
C PRO A 37 6.96 29.58 -24.54
N ILE A 38 6.29 29.29 -23.42
CA ILE A 38 6.90 28.92 -22.13
C ILE A 38 7.44 27.47 -22.16
N ILE A 39 6.94 26.63 -23.06
CA ILE A 39 7.26 25.19 -23.13
C ILE A 39 8.53 24.92 -23.93
N GLU A 40 9.04 25.91 -24.67
CA GLU A 40 10.40 25.84 -25.23
C GLU A 40 11.48 25.73 -24.14
N ASN A 41 11.15 26.09 -22.89
CA ASN A 41 12.06 25.98 -21.76
C ASN A 41 12.05 24.54 -21.20
N PRO A 42 13.17 23.78 -21.29
CA PRO A 42 13.25 22.39 -20.83
C PRO A 42 12.89 22.18 -19.35
N TRP A 43 13.06 23.22 -18.52
CA TRP A 43 12.71 23.15 -17.10
C TRP A 43 11.20 23.09 -16.86
N VAL A 44 10.41 23.71 -17.75
CA VAL A 44 8.94 23.68 -17.66
C VAL A 44 8.41 22.30 -18.03
N ASP A 45 8.99 21.66 -19.04
CA ASP A 45 8.66 20.27 -19.41
C ASP A 45 8.93 19.29 -18.27
N ILE A 46 10.10 19.41 -17.64
CA ILE A 46 10.46 18.59 -16.47
C ILE A 46 9.47 18.84 -15.34
N PHE A 47 9.09 20.10 -15.08
CA PHE A 47 8.14 20.44 -14.03
C PHE A 47 6.75 19.86 -14.31
N ILE A 48 6.24 19.99 -15.54
CA ILE A 48 4.95 19.41 -15.95
C ILE A 48 4.99 17.88 -15.82
N GLY A 49 6.07 17.23 -16.27
CA GLY A 49 6.28 15.80 -16.10
C GLY A 49 6.24 15.38 -14.63
N LEU A 50 6.90 16.13 -13.75
CA LEU A 50 6.93 15.87 -12.32
C LEU A 50 5.55 16.08 -11.67
N VAL A 51 4.82 17.11 -12.09
CA VAL A 51 3.43 17.35 -11.68
C VAL A 51 2.53 16.18 -12.07
N ILE A 52 2.59 15.72 -13.33
CA ILE A 52 1.81 14.57 -13.81
C ILE A 52 2.19 13.30 -13.03
N LEU A 53 3.48 13.05 -12.82
CA LEU A 53 3.96 11.89 -12.06
C LEU A 53 3.51 11.93 -10.58
N THR A 54 3.41 13.12 -10.00
CA THR A 54 2.93 13.33 -8.63
C THR A 54 1.42 13.09 -8.54
N PHE A 55 0.63 13.67 -9.47
CA PHE A 55 -0.83 13.51 -9.50
C PHE A 55 -1.28 12.09 -9.85
N THR A 56 -0.54 11.41 -10.72
CA THR A 56 -0.80 10.00 -11.06
C THR A 56 -0.41 9.04 -9.93
N GLN A 57 0.24 9.54 -8.88
CA GLN A 57 0.80 8.75 -7.78
C GLN A 57 1.74 7.62 -8.25
N ALA A 58 2.20 7.67 -9.51
CA ALA A 58 3.04 6.64 -10.11
C ALA A 58 4.37 6.51 -9.35
N ILE A 59 4.93 7.65 -8.93
CA ILE A 59 6.15 7.68 -8.09
C ILE A 59 5.94 6.93 -6.78
N PHE A 60 4.80 7.11 -6.10
CA PHE A 60 4.55 6.46 -4.81
C PHE A 60 4.24 4.97 -4.92
N LYS A 61 3.70 4.53 -6.07
CA LYS A 61 3.39 3.11 -6.30
C LYS A 61 4.64 2.28 -6.59
N GLU A 62 5.65 2.88 -7.20
CA GLU A 62 6.93 2.23 -7.52
C GLU A 62 7.98 2.40 -6.42
N PHE A 63 7.96 3.55 -5.73
CA PHE A 63 8.76 3.80 -4.54
C PHE A 63 7.90 3.63 -3.29
N ASP A 64 7.54 2.38 -2.97
CA ASP A 64 7.01 2.03 -1.66
C ASP A 64 8.19 1.71 -0.72
N PRO A 65 8.74 2.71 0.02
CA PRO A 65 9.89 2.49 0.89
C PRO A 65 9.61 1.51 2.03
N LEU A 66 8.33 1.26 2.34
CA LEU A 66 7.90 0.38 3.44
C LEU A 66 7.47 -1.00 2.96
N GLY A 67 6.88 -1.11 1.76
CA GLY A 67 6.44 -2.37 1.19
C GLY A 67 7.57 -3.40 0.98
N GLY A 68 8.80 -2.95 0.72
CA GLY A 68 9.97 -3.83 0.66
C GLY A 68 10.34 -4.43 2.03
N LEU A 69 10.28 -3.61 3.09
CA LEU A 69 10.57 -4.04 4.46
C LEU A 69 9.48 -4.96 5.01
N GLU A 70 8.21 -4.66 4.74
CA GLU A 70 7.07 -5.50 5.12
C GLU A 70 7.13 -6.88 4.44
N LYS A 71 7.46 -6.94 3.15
CA LYS A 71 7.66 -8.21 2.43
C LYS A 71 8.83 -9.01 3.03
N GLY A 72 9.90 -8.34 3.44
CA GLY A 72 11.04 -8.96 4.12
C GLY A 72 10.66 -9.54 5.47
N ALA A 73 9.97 -8.76 6.30
CA ALA A 73 9.46 -9.19 7.60
C ALA A 73 8.51 -10.38 7.45
N LEU A 74 7.55 -10.30 6.53
CA LEU A 74 6.59 -11.36 6.24
C LEU A 74 7.30 -12.67 5.87
N LYS A 75 8.32 -12.62 4.99
CA LYS A 75 9.10 -13.80 4.60
C LYS A 75 9.83 -14.45 5.78
N VAL A 76 10.40 -13.64 6.67
CA VAL A 76 11.07 -14.16 7.87
C VAL A 76 10.05 -14.76 8.85
N ILE A 77 8.94 -14.08 9.09
CA ILE A 77 7.88 -14.57 10.00
C ILE A 77 7.28 -15.87 9.46
N ASP A 78 7.03 -15.96 8.16
CA ASP A 78 6.55 -17.17 7.50
C ASP A 78 7.54 -18.33 7.63
N SER A 79 8.83 -18.04 7.47
CA SER A 79 9.90 -19.02 7.71
C SER A 79 9.94 -19.49 9.17
N VAL A 80 9.68 -18.60 10.12
CA VAL A 80 9.61 -18.92 11.56
C VAL A 80 8.37 -19.75 11.88
N HIS A 81 7.22 -19.43 11.27
CA HIS A 81 5.96 -20.13 11.52
C HIS A 81 6.03 -21.61 11.13
N HIS A 82 6.72 -21.91 10.03
CA HIS A 82 6.93 -23.27 9.53
C HIS A 82 8.19 -23.95 10.09
N HIS A 83 8.96 -23.28 10.94
CA HIS A 83 10.19 -23.84 11.48
C HIS A 83 9.89 -24.93 12.53
N PRO A 84 10.58 -26.09 12.52
CA PRO A 84 10.33 -27.17 13.48
C PRO A 84 10.55 -26.76 14.94
N GLU A 85 11.51 -25.86 15.17
CA GLU A 85 11.82 -25.27 16.48
C GLU A 85 11.18 -23.87 16.70
N LYS A 86 9.93 -23.67 16.28
CA LYS A 86 9.27 -22.35 16.38
C LYS A 86 9.16 -21.82 17.82
N ASP A 87 9.19 -22.70 18.81
CA ASP A 87 9.19 -22.39 20.24
C ASP A 87 10.43 -21.60 20.69
N LYS A 88 11.54 -21.72 19.97
CA LYS A 88 12.80 -21.01 20.27
C LYS A 88 12.84 -19.58 19.75
N PHE A 89 11.80 -19.15 19.03
CA PHE A 89 11.70 -17.82 18.46
C PHE A 89 10.83 -16.91 19.31
N VAL A 90 11.32 -15.70 19.53
CA VAL A 90 10.62 -14.63 20.23
C VAL A 90 10.45 -13.46 19.26
N ILE A 91 9.21 -13.02 19.09
CA ILE A 91 8.85 -11.91 18.22
C ILE A 91 8.53 -10.71 19.09
N ARG A 92 9.19 -9.58 18.82
CA ARG A 92 8.97 -8.31 19.52
C ARG A 92 8.20 -7.35 18.64
N TYR A 93 7.13 -6.78 19.17
CA TYR A 93 6.32 -5.79 18.49
C TYR A 93 6.07 -4.57 19.38
N TYR A 94 5.84 -3.42 18.76
CA TYR A 94 5.48 -2.21 19.47
C TYR A 94 3.96 -2.14 19.69
N ASP A 95 3.51 -2.16 20.95
CA ASP A 95 2.12 -1.93 21.31
C ASP A 95 1.84 -0.43 21.39
N SER A 96 1.03 0.07 20.45
CA SER A 96 0.64 1.49 20.40
C SER A 96 -0.19 1.95 21.61
N ILE A 97 -0.92 1.03 22.25
CA ILE A 97 -1.80 1.33 23.38
C ILE A 97 -0.95 1.50 24.65
N GLN A 98 -0.04 0.55 24.89
CA GLN A 98 0.82 0.55 26.07
C GLN A 98 2.13 1.34 25.87
N LYS A 99 2.39 1.82 24.65
CA LYS A 99 3.61 2.55 24.25
C LYS A 99 4.91 1.84 24.66
N LYS A 100 4.92 0.52 24.57
CA LYS A 100 6.07 -0.32 24.95
C LYS A 100 6.25 -1.46 23.96
N GLU A 101 7.46 -2.01 23.94
CA GLU A 101 7.72 -3.26 23.23
C GLU A 101 7.17 -4.44 24.05
N VAL A 102 6.44 -5.30 23.37
CA VAL A 102 5.88 -6.53 23.93
C VAL A 102 6.48 -7.69 23.16
N GLU A 103 6.78 -8.77 23.87
CA GLU A 103 7.37 -9.98 23.32
C GLU A 103 6.38 -11.13 23.41
N PHE A 104 6.29 -11.93 22.36
CA PHE A 104 5.51 -13.17 22.38
C PHE A 104 6.29 -14.32 21.73
N SER A 105 5.99 -15.55 22.14
CA SER A 105 6.61 -16.74 21.52
C SER A 105 6.00 -16.99 20.15
N ALA A 106 6.83 -17.33 19.15
CA ALA A 106 6.30 -17.71 17.84
C ALA A 106 5.48 -19.02 17.88
N LYS A 107 5.51 -19.77 19.00
CA LYS A 107 4.58 -20.89 19.24
C LYS A 107 3.13 -20.43 19.32
N ASP A 108 2.88 -19.23 19.84
CA ASP A 108 1.55 -18.66 20.05
C ASP A 108 0.97 -18.04 18.77
N LEU A 109 1.78 -17.96 17.70
CA LEU A 109 1.36 -17.55 16.37
C LEU A 109 0.49 -18.63 15.72
N ARG A 110 -0.80 -18.33 15.53
CA ARG A 110 -1.75 -19.26 14.90
C ARG A 110 -1.82 -19.10 13.39
N HIS A 111 -1.94 -17.86 12.93
CA HIS A 111 -2.15 -17.58 11.51
C HIS A 111 -1.51 -16.27 11.09
N ILE A 112 -1.21 -16.17 9.79
CA ILE A 112 -0.65 -14.98 9.15
C ILE A 112 -1.61 -14.62 8.02
N GLU A 113 -2.38 -13.54 8.18
CA GLU A 113 -3.33 -13.07 7.18
C GLU A 113 -2.86 -11.76 6.58
N LYS A 114 -2.49 -11.79 5.29
CA LYS A 114 -2.03 -10.64 4.51
C LYS A 114 -0.90 -9.87 5.20
N ASN A 115 -1.24 -8.90 6.04
CA ASN A 115 -0.30 -8.02 6.74
C ASN A 115 -0.52 -8.00 8.27
N THR A 116 -1.17 -9.04 8.80
CA THR A 116 -1.54 -9.15 10.21
C THR A 116 -1.19 -10.54 10.74
N LEU A 117 -0.65 -10.57 11.95
CA LEU A 117 -0.36 -11.78 12.71
C LEU A 117 -1.48 -12.01 13.72
N THR A 118 -1.97 -13.25 13.78
CA THR A 118 -2.97 -13.66 14.75
C THR A 118 -2.31 -14.50 15.83
N VAL A 119 -2.24 -13.94 17.04
CA VAL A 119 -1.56 -14.52 18.20
C VAL A 119 -2.57 -14.87 19.27
N HIS A 120 -2.42 -16.03 19.91
CA HIS A 120 -3.28 -16.42 21.02
C HIS A 120 -2.54 -16.23 22.35
N GLU A 121 -2.90 -15.20 23.11
CA GLU A 121 -2.27 -14.88 24.39
C GLU A 121 -3.33 -14.82 25.50
N ASN A 122 -3.12 -15.56 26.59
CA ASN A 122 -4.01 -15.56 27.77
C ASN A 122 -5.50 -15.83 27.44
N GLY A 123 -5.77 -16.74 26.50
CA GLY A 123 -7.14 -17.08 26.08
C GLY A 123 -7.80 -16.07 25.15
N ARG A 124 -7.08 -15.03 24.73
CA ARG A 124 -7.56 -13.99 23.79
C ARG A 124 -6.80 -14.08 22.48
N GLU A 125 -7.49 -13.75 21.40
CA GLU A 125 -6.90 -13.64 20.07
C GLU A 125 -6.55 -12.17 19.79
N ILE A 126 -5.29 -11.92 19.46
CA ILE A 126 -4.73 -10.59 19.26
C ILE A 126 -4.27 -10.49 17.81
N PHE A 127 -4.62 -9.37 17.19
CA PHE A 127 -4.24 -9.04 15.81
C PHE A 127 -3.10 -8.02 15.84
N ILE A 128 -1.93 -8.43 15.35
CA ILE A 128 -0.72 -7.61 15.35
C ILE A 128 -0.33 -7.30 13.91
N PRO A 129 -0.46 -6.04 13.45
CA PRO A 129 0.02 -5.66 12.13
C PRO A 129 1.53 -5.87 11.97
N ILE A 130 1.97 -6.39 10.81
CA ILE A 130 3.38 -6.74 10.56
C ILE A 130 4.31 -5.52 10.66
N HIS A 131 3.86 -4.34 10.23
CA HIS A 131 4.64 -3.11 10.36
C HIS A 131 4.97 -2.72 11.81
N ARG A 132 4.30 -3.34 12.81
CA ARG A 132 4.60 -3.13 14.23
C ARG A 132 5.67 -4.08 14.77
N VAL A 133 6.03 -5.13 14.02
CA VAL A 133 7.07 -6.08 14.40
C VAL A 133 8.43 -5.40 14.24
N ARG A 134 9.19 -5.34 15.34
CA ARG A 134 10.48 -4.64 15.40
C ARG A 134 11.66 -5.59 15.29
N SER A 135 11.57 -6.77 15.92
CA SER A 135 12.65 -7.74 15.86
C SER A 135 12.18 -9.16 16.13
N ILE A 136 12.94 -10.11 15.59
CA ILE A 136 12.74 -11.55 15.77
C ILE A 136 14.05 -12.13 16.28
N HIS A 137 13.99 -12.81 17.42
CA HIS A 137 15.16 -13.40 18.10
C HIS A 137 15.03 -14.91 18.15
N LYS A 138 16.12 -15.64 17.94
CA LYS A 138 16.22 -17.09 18.16
C LYS A 138 17.25 -17.33 19.25
N ASN A 139 16.85 -17.93 20.38
CA ASN A 139 17.73 -18.19 21.53
C ASN A 139 18.55 -16.94 21.96
N GLY A 140 17.91 -15.77 21.99
CA GLY A 140 18.55 -14.50 22.37
C GLY A 140 19.43 -13.85 21.29
N ARG A 141 19.56 -14.44 20.10
CA ARG A 141 20.25 -13.82 18.95
C ARG A 141 19.24 -13.21 17.99
N ALA A 142 19.44 -11.96 17.59
CA ALA A 142 18.60 -11.30 16.60
C ALA A 142 18.78 -11.95 15.22
N VAL A 143 17.71 -12.53 14.69
CA VAL A 143 17.66 -13.11 13.33
C VAL A 143 17.20 -12.04 12.33
N TRP A 144 16.35 -11.13 12.77
CA TRP A 144 15.85 -10.03 11.96
C TRP A 144 15.51 -8.82 12.83
N ARG A 145 15.72 -7.62 12.30
CA ARG A 145 15.44 -6.34 12.96
C ARG A 145 15.08 -5.28 11.92
N LEU A 146 14.06 -4.47 12.25
CA LEU A 146 13.66 -3.26 11.53
C LEU A 146 14.41 -2.03 12.07
#